data_AF-A0A7V7XGV1-F1
#
_entry.id   AF-A0A7V7XGV1-F1
#
_cell.length_a   1.000
_cell.length_b   1.000
_cell.length_c   1.000
_cell.angle_alpha   90.00
_cell.angle_beta   90.00
_cell.angle_gamma   90.00
#
_symmetry.space_group_name_H-M   'P 1'
#
loop_
_entity.id
_entity.type
_entity.pdbx_description
1 polymer ?
#
loop_
_entity_poly.entity_id
_entity_poly.type
_entity_poly.pdbx_seq_one_letter_code
_entity_poly.pdbx_strand_id
1 'polypeptide(L)' 'MLNSHFTLTKRQLGLLAIIGGGVALVGILLFDELGLSDPQGGFGPSQKIGMALAALMLLVGISLLPLGDTPA' A
#
# COMPACT_ATOMS: atom_id res chain seq x y z
N MET A 1 -4.54 6.06 28.86
CA MET A 1 -4.41 4.59 28.88
C MET A 1 -5.02 4.06 27.60
N LEU A 2 -4.21 3.73 26.60
CA LEU A 2 -4.68 3.13 25.35
C LEU A 2 -5.01 1.66 25.67
N ASN A 3 -6.28 1.29 25.57
CA ASN A 3 -6.78 -0.03 25.92
C ASN A 3 -6.17 -1.07 24.97
N SER A 4 -5.45 -2.07 25.51
CA SER A 4 -4.65 -3.06 24.75
C SER A 4 -5.47 -4.14 24.02
N HIS A 5 -6.71 -3.84 23.67
CA HIS A 5 -7.60 -4.74 22.92
C HIS A 5 -8.06 -4.10 21.61
N PHE A 6 -7.17 -3.38 20.93
CA PHE A 6 -7.37 -3.01 19.52
C PHE A 6 -7.08 -4.23 18.65
N THR A 7 -8.00 -5.19 18.67
CA THR A 7 -7.97 -6.26 17.68
C THR A 7 -8.51 -5.68 16.38
N LEU A 8 -7.61 -5.17 15.53
CA LEU A 8 -7.97 -4.74 14.18
C LEU A 8 -8.65 -5.91 13.49
N THR A 9 -9.84 -5.69 12.92
CA THR A 9 -10.47 -6.74 12.13
C THR A 9 -9.66 -6.97 10.86
N LYS A 10 -9.68 -8.19 10.31
CA LYS A 10 -9.01 -8.48 9.03
C LYS A 10 -9.50 -7.54 7.92
N ARG A 11 -10.76 -7.10 7.99
CA ARG A 11 -11.32 -6.06 7.12
C ARG A 11 -10.68 -4.69 7.31
N GLN A 12 -10.43 -4.24 8.55
CA GLN A 12 -9.71 -3.00 8.83
C GLN A 12 -8.25 -3.07 8.39
N LEU A 13 -7.58 -4.19 8.64
CA LEU A 13 -6.21 -4.44 8.17
C LEU A 13 -6.15 -4.41 6.63
N GLY A 14 -7.13 -5.05 5.98
CA GLY A 14 -7.28 -5.05 4.52
C GLY A 14 -7.47 -3.65 3.95
N LEU A 15 -8.34 -2.84 4.56
CA LEU A 15 -8.53 -1.43 4.19
C LEU A 15 -7.25 -0.61 4.35
N LEU A 16 -6.52 -0.77 5.46
CA LEU A 16 -5.25 -0.08 5.69
C LEU A 16 -4.19 -0.47 4.65
N ALA A 17 -4.11 -1.76 4.29
CA ALA A 17 -3.21 -2.25 3.25
C ALA A 17 -3.59 -1.70 1.87
N ILE A 18 -4.89 -1.63 1.55
CA ILE A 18 -5.37 -1.04 0.29
C ILE A 18 -5.04 0.45 0.22
N ILE A 19 -5.35 1.20 1.28
CA ILE A 19 -5.08 2.64 1.33
C ILE A 19 -3.58 2.89 1.27
N GLY A 20 -2.78 2.16 2.05
CA GLY A 20 -1.32 2.28 2.05
C GLY A 20 -0.71 1.96 0.69
N GLY A 21 -1.09 0.84 0.07
CA GLY A 21 -0.63 0.44 -1.26
C GLY A 21 -1.09 1.41 -2.36
N GLY A 22 -2.32 1.92 -2.29
CA GLY A 22 -2.86 2.90 -3.21
C GLY A 22 -2.13 4.25 -3.13
N VAL A 23 -1.92 4.76 -1.91
CA VAL A 23 -1.15 5.99 -1.68
C VAL A 23 0.30 5.83 -2.16
N ALA A 24 0.92 4.68 -1.92
CA ALA A 24 2.27 4.40 -2.40
C ALA A 24 2.35 4.40 -3.94
N LEU A 25 1.39 3.77 -4.64
CA LEU A 25 1.34 3.81 -6.11
C LEU A 25 1.15 5.21 -6.64
N VAL A 26 0.17 5.96 -6.12
CA VAL A 26 -0.08 7.34 -6.52
C VAL A 26 1.14 8.21 -6.24
N GLY A 27 1.79 8.04 -5.09
CA GLY A 27 3.01 8.74 -4.73
C GLY A 27 4.15 8.47 -5.71
N ILE A 28 4.37 7.23 -6.12
CA ILE A 28 5.41 6.88 -7.10
C ILE A 28 5.12 7.51 -8.47
N LEU A 29 3.88 7.48 -8.93
CA LEU A 29 3.47 8.10 -10.19
C LEU A 29 3.63 9.62 -10.16
N LEU A 30 3.21 10.27 -9.08
CA LEU A 30 3.37 11.72 -8.91
C LEU A 30 4.84 12.13 -8.81
N PHE A 31 5.70 11.30 -8.20
CA PHE A 31 7.14 11.54 -8.17
C PHE A 31 7.77 11.56 -9.58
N ASP A 32 7.23 10.76 -10.50
CA ASP A 32 7.61 10.78 -11.91
C ASP A 32 7.13 12.04 -12.62
N GLU A 33 5.84 12.38 -12.48
CA GLU A 33 5.23 13.58 -13.08
C GLU A 33 5.91 14.89 -12.63
N LEU A 34 6.38 14.94 -11.38
CA LEU A 34 7.08 16.10 -10.80
C LEU A 34 8.54 16.20 -11.25
N GLY A 35 9.04 15.27 -12.08
CA GLY A 35 10.42 15.28 -12.56
C GLY A 35 11.45 15.04 -11.46
N LEU A 36 11.04 14.45 -10.33
CA LEU A 36 11.92 14.06 -9.22
C LEU A 36 12.58 12.69 -9.45
N SER A 37 12.36 12.11 -10.64
CA SER A 37 12.79 10.78 -11.04
C SER A 37 14.11 10.81 -11.82
N ASP A 38 14.61 9.65 -12.24
CA ASP A 38 15.94 9.48 -12.83
C ASP A 38 16.18 10.47 -13.99
N PRO A 39 17.31 11.20 -14.02
CA PRO A 39 17.68 12.10 -15.11
C PRO A 39 17.67 11.45 -16.51
N GLN A 40 17.82 10.12 -16.58
CA GLN A 40 17.82 9.36 -17.84
C GLN A 40 16.40 9.03 -18.35
N GLY A 41 15.36 9.32 -17.57
CA GLY A 41 13.96 9.10 -17.91
C GLY A 41 13.45 7.70 -17.55
N GLY A 42 12.18 7.65 -17.13
CA GLY A 42 11.47 6.42 -16.77
C GLY A 42 11.68 5.96 -15.33
N PHE A 43 10.99 4.87 -14.96
CA PHE A 43 11.01 4.38 -13.58
C PHE A 43 12.39 3.85 -13.16
N GLY A 44 12.96 4.49 -12.15
CA GLY A 44 14.19 4.06 -11.50
C GLY A 44 14.05 2.66 -10.85
N PRO A 45 15.16 1.95 -10.58
CA PRO A 45 15.12 0.63 -9.95
C PRO A 45 14.33 0.61 -8.63
N SER A 46 14.46 1.65 -7.80
CA SER A 46 13.72 1.79 -6.55
C SER A 46 12.23 2.00 -6.77
N GLN A 47 11.81 2.79 -7.77
CA GLN A 47 10.40 2.98 -8.12
C GLN A 47 9.77 1.68 -8.62
N LYS A 48 10.48 0.90 -9.44
CA LYS A 48 10.02 -0.42 -9.90
C LYS A 48 9.76 -1.37 -8.74
N ILE A 49 10.69 -1.43 -7.79
CA ILE A 49 10.53 -2.23 -6.56
C ILE A 49 9.37 -1.69 -5.72
N GLY A 50 9.28 -0.37 -5.55
CA GLY A 50 8.20 0.29 -4.83
C GLY A 50 6.82 -0.01 -5.42
N MET A 51 6.69 0.02 -6.75
CA MET A 51 5.45 -0.32 -7.46
C MET A 51 5.09 -1.79 -7.26
N ALA A 52 6.06 -2.70 -7.34
CA ALA A 52 5.84 -4.12 -7.09
C ALA A 52 5.37 -4.38 -5.65
N LEU A 53 6.00 -3.74 -4.67
CA LEU A 53 5.61 -3.84 -3.26
C LEU A 53 4.22 -3.23 -3.02
N ALA A 54 3.92 -2.08 -3.61
CA ALA A 54 2.62 -1.44 -3.49
C ALA A 54 1.51 -2.30 -4.12
N ALA A 55 1.77 -2.91 -5.28
CA ALA A 55 0.86 -3.87 -5.92
C ALA A 55 0.64 -5.11 -5.04
N LEU A 56 1.69 -5.68 -4.45
CA LEU A 56 1.55 -6.79 -3.49
C LEU A 56 0.74 -6.40 -2.27
N MET A 57 0.95 -5.19 -1.75
CA MET A 57 0.21 -4.68 -0.59
C MET A 57 -1.28 -4.50 -0.90
N LEU A 58 -1.61 -4.03 -2.11
CA LEU A 58 -2.99 -4.00 -2.60
C LEU A 58 -3.60 -5.40 -2.70
N LEU A 59 -2.88 -6.37 -3.26
CA LEU A 59 -3.35 -7.76 -3.38
C LEU A 59 -3.61 -8.38 -2.01
N VAL A 60 -2.70 -8.18 -1.06
CA VAL A 60 -2.89 -8.60 0.34
C VAL A 60 -4.13 -7.93 0.92
N GLY A 61 -4.27 -6.61 0.78
CA GLY A 61 -5.41 -5.88 1.30
C GLY A 61 -6.75 -6.33 0.71
N ILE A 62 -6.81 -6.56 -0.60
CA ILE A 62 -8.00 -7.10 -1.29
C ILE A 62 -8.30 -8.52 -0.81
N SER A 63 -7.28 -9.36 -0.65
CA SER A 63 -7.46 -10.73 -0.16
C SER A 63 -8.00 -10.78 1.27
N LEU A 64 -7.76 -9.74 2.08
CA LEU A 64 -8.23 -9.62 3.45
C LEU A 64 -9.67 -9.11 3.57
N LEU A 65 -10.20 -8.42 2.55
CA LEU A 65 -11.60 -7.98 2.52
C LEU A 65 -12.63 -9.11 2.70
N PRO A 66 -12.54 -10.27 1.99
CA PRO A 66 -13.50 -11.36 2.14
C PRO A 66 -13.36 -12.14 3.45
N LEU A 67 -12.26 -11.98 4.21
CA LEU A 67 -12.09 -12.64 5.51
C LEU A 67 -12.95 -12.00 6.63
N GLY A 68 -13.60 -10.87 6.34
CA GLY A 68 -14.63 -10.28 7.19
C GLY A 68 -14.11 -9.70 8.51
N ASP A 69 -15.01 -9.57 9.48
CA ASP A 69 -14.73 -8.94 10.78
C ASP A 69 -14.10 -9.88 11.80
N THR A 70 -13.52 -10.99 11.35
CA THR A 70 -12.74 -11.83 12.26
C THR A 70 -11.55 -11.04 12.79
N PRO A 71 -11.28 -11.09 14.11
CA PRO A 71 -10.10 -10.46 14.68
C PRO A 71 -8.85 -10.98 13.97
N ALA A 72 -7.95 -10.06 13.60
CA ALA A 72 -6.63 -10.40 13.07
C ALA A 72 -5.73 -10.95 14.18
#